data_AF-A0A9X1Q715-F1
#
_entry.id   AF-A0A9X1Q715-F1
#
_cell.length_a   1.000
_cell.length_b   1.000
_cell.length_c   1.000
_cell.angle_alpha   90.00
_cell.angle_beta   90.00
_cell.angle_gamma   90.00
#
_symmetry.space_group_name_H-M   'P 1'
#
loop_
_entity.id
_entity.type
_entity.pdbx_description
1 polymer ?
#
loop_
_entity_poly.entity_id
_entity_poly.type
_entity_poly.pdbx_seq_one_letter_code
_entity_poly.pdbx_strand_id
1 'polypeptide(L)'
;ARGAVVVRWGVTAGAAVLVAGSWPYFDVFALAGDSSVDWMHQRLYEDLGGQFWLALLGLPALWLRWRRGSWRDPLVLLFVLDCLVVAYGWVSGHYTYGRILGLTLVPPQFALAVELAAPRPWGRARRVLGGAAAVGACVGFLTVQGGAVVPRVLDPIGLEQPSLWPSYAWVARHVGKGEVVISDGHFAPRSLPGYGPNLAAPIWPDPALDERERERRLADVRAYLSPDSTRAERTAVARRYHARWLLLTRWKRVPEEAVVVAWSRETGEVLARIG
;
A
#
# COMPACT_ATOMS: atom_id res chain seq x y z
N ALA A 1 -4.54 -40.69 15.14
CA ALA A 1 -4.94 -39.25 15.19
C ALA A 1 -3.76 -38.28 14.97
N ARG A 2 -2.68 -38.33 15.77
CA ARG A 2 -1.54 -37.39 15.65
C ARG A 2 -0.83 -37.43 14.28
N GLY A 3 -0.59 -38.62 13.73
CA GLY A 3 0.05 -38.76 12.40
C GLY A 3 -0.74 -38.10 11.27
N ALA A 4 -2.06 -38.26 11.24
CA ALA A 4 -2.92 -37.63 10.22
C ALA A 4 -2.92 -36.10 10.31
N VAL A 5 -2.84 -35.54 11.53
CA VAL A 5 -2.74 -34.09 11.74
C VAL A 5 -1.39 -33.56 11.25
N VAL A 6 -0.29 -34.25 11.57
CA VAL A 6 1.05 -33.88 11.08
C VAL A 6 1.12 -33.92 9.56
N VAL A 7 0.57 -34.97 8.93
CA VAL A 7 0.51 -35.06 7.46
C VAL A 7 -0.28 -33.90 6.85
N ARG A 8 -1.44 -33.56 7.42
CA ARG A 8 -2.24 -32.41 6.94
C ARG A 8 -1.47 -31.09 7.05
N TRP A 9 -0.81 -30.84 8.17
CA TRP A 9 0.03 -29.65 8.33
C TRP A 9 1.21 -29.64 7.36
N GLY A 10 1.86 -30.79 7.16
CA GLY A 10 2.96 -30.94 6.20
C GLY A 10 2.49 -30.67 4.76
N VAL A 11 1.32 -31.18 4.36
CA VAL A 11 0.72 -30.91 3.06
C VAL A 11 0.39 -29.42 2.90
N THR A 12 -0.22 -28.80 3.91
CA THR A 12 -0.53 -27.36 3.88
C THR A 12 0.73 -26.51 3.75
N ALA A 13 1.75 -26.79 4.56
CA ALA A 13 3.03 -26.08 4.51
C ALA A 13 3.74 -26.30 3.16
N GLY A 14 3.77 -27.55 2.68
CA GLY A 14 4.34 -27.89 1.39
C GLY A 14 3.63 -27.19 0.24
N ALA A 15 2.29 -27.16 0.24
CA ALA A 15 1.50 -26.43 -0.74
C ALA A 15 1.78 -24.92 -0.69
N ALA A 16 1.86 -24.31 0.49
CA ALA A 16 2.19 -22.89 0.63
C ALA A 16 3.59 -22.57 0.08
N VAL A 17 4.60 -23.39 0.39
CA VAL A 17 5.97 -23.23 -0.14
C VAL A 17 6.01 -23.45 -1.65
N LEU A 18 5.31 -24.46 -2.18
CA LEU A 18 5.23 -24.71 -3.62
C LEU A 18 4.55 -23.54 -4.35
N VAL A 19 3.46 -22.99 -3.81
CA VAL A 19 2.80 -21.82 -4.38
C VAL A 19 3.74 -20.61 -4.35
N ALA A 20 4.42 -20.36 -3.23
CA ALA A 20 5.37 -19.26 -3.10
C ALA A 20 6.54 -19.38 -4.09
N GLY A 21 7.11 -20.57 -4.27
CA GLY A 21 8.24 -20.81 -5.17
C GLY A 21 7.89 -21.00 -6.65
N SER A 22 6.63 -21.30 -6.98
CA SER A 22 6.15 -21.39 -8.36
C SER A 22 5.48 -20.12 -8.86
N TRP A 23 5.40 -19.07 -8.03
CA TRP A 23 4.71 -17.83 -8.37
C TRP A 23 5.51 -17.02 -9.42
N PRO A 24 5.00 -16.87 -10.65
CA PRO A 24 5.81 -16.36 -11.76
C PRO A 24 5.97 -14.83 -11.75
N TYR A 25 5.17 -14.13 -10.94
CA TYR A 25 5.13 -12.66 -10.93
C TYR A 25 5.96 -12.04 -9.81
N PHE A 26 6.37 -12.84 -8.83
CA PHE A 26 6.99 -12.32 -7.61
C PHE A 26 7.78 -13.42 -6.91
N ASP A 27 9.06 -13.14 -6.65
CA ASP A 27 9.89 -13.98 -5.79
C ASP A 27 9.60 -13.68 -4.32
N VAL A 28 8.77 -14.54 -3.71
CA VAL A 28 8.41 -14.43 -2.28
C VAL A 28 9.63 -14.57 -1.38
N PHE A 29 10.65 -15.35 -1.79
CA PHE A 29 11.83 -15.59 -0.97
C PHE A 29 12.80 -14.41 -1.00
N ALA A 30 12.75 -13.57 -2.04
CA ALA A 30 13.50 -12.32 -2.10
C ALA A 30 13.08 -11.31 -1.01
N LEU A 31 11.92 -11.48 -0.37
CA LEU A 31 11.51 -10.66 0.79
C LEU A 31 12.38 -10.89 2.02
N ALA A 32 13.04 -12.05 2.13
CA ALA A 32 13.88 -12.35 3.27
C ALA A 32 15.09 -11.41 3.28
N GLY A 33 15.07 -10.41 4.18
CA GLY A 33 16.11 -9.40 4.27
C GLY A 33 15.95 -8.21 3.31
N ASP A 34 14.83 -8.11 2.59
CA ASP A 34 14.51 -6.92 1.78
C ASP A 34 14.22 -5.71 2.69
N SER A 35 14.97 -4.63 2.49
CA SER A 35 14.82 -3.38 3.23
C SER A 35 14.27 -2.22 2.38
N SER A 36 13.90 -2.48 1.12
CA SER A 36 13.45 -1.45 0.16
C SER A 36 12.25 -0.64 0.65
N VAL A 37 11.43 -1.24 1.52
CA VAL A 37 10.21 -0.65 2.07
C VAL A 37 10.30 -0.35 3.57
N ASP A 38 11.47 -0.54 4.20
CA ASP A 38 11.62 -0.47 5.65
C ASP A 38 11.25 0.91 6.19
N TRP A 39 11.80 1.97 5.58
CA TRP A 39 11.50 3.35 6.00
C TRP A 39 10.00 3.69 5.93
N MET A 40 9.29 3.15 4.93
CA MET A 40 7.84 3.37 4.82
C MET A 40 7.08 2.63 5.91
N HIS A 41 7.43 1.36 6.15
CA HIS A 41 6.74 0.54 7.15
C HIS A 41 7.12 0.91 8.59
N GLN A 42 8.31 1.45 8.83
CA GLN A 42 8.75 1.92 10.15
C GLN A 42 7.74 2.91 10.74
N ARG A 43 7.18 3.81 9.91
CA ARG A 43 6.13 4.74 10.35
C ARG A 43 4.88 4.06 10.89
N LEU A 44 4.52 2.89 10.34
CA LEU A 44 3.39 2.11 10.84
C LEU A 44 3.67 1.52 12.23
N TYR A 45 4.92 1.11 12.47
CA TYR A 45 5.35 0.60 13.76
C TYR A 45 5.42 1.71 14.83
N GLU A 46 5.84 2.91 14.45
CA GLU A 46 5.96 4.06 15.37
C GLU A 46 4.59 4.56 15.87
N ASP A 47 3.53 4.38 15.09
CA ASP A 47 2.18 4.86 15.41
C ASP A 47 1.11 3.74 15.41
N LEU A 48 1.45 2.55 15.90
CA LEU A 48 0.48 1.43 15.97
C LEU A 48 -0.79 1.79 16.73
N GLY A 49 -0.66 2.59 17.79
CA GLY A 49 -1.77 3.08 18.59
C GLY A 49 -2.70 4.00 17.80
N GLY A 50 -2.16 5.00 17.10
CA GLY A 50 -2.96 5.92 16.29
C GLY A 50 -3.68 5.20 15.15
N GLN A 51 -3.02 4.23 14.52
CA GLN A 51 -3.56 3.54 13.33
C GLN A 51 -4.52 2.38 13.65
N PHE A 52 -4.31 1.65 14.76
CA PHE A 52 -4.95 0.34 14.97
C PHE A 52 -5.71 0.16 16.28
N TRP A 53 -5.87 1.21 17.10
CA TRP A 53 -6.53 1.08 18.41
C TRP A 53 -7.96 0.50 18.35
N LEU A 54 -8.72 0.75 17.29
CA LEU A 54 -10.08 0.19 17.13
C LEU A 54 -10.09 -1.33 17.03
N ALA A 55 -9.00 -1.96 16.56
CA ALA A 55 -8.89 -3.41 16.49
C ALA A 55 -8.89 -4.07 17.90
N LEU A 56 -8.55 -3.31 18.94
CA LEU A 56 -8.57 -3.79 20.33
C LEU A 56 -9.97 -4.24 20.77
N LEU A 57 -11.04 -3.72 20.15
CA LEU A 57 -12.42 -4.11 20.40
C LEU A 57 -12.69 -5.60 20.12
N GLY A 58 -11.89 -6.22 19.24
CA GLY A 58 -12.01 -7.64 18.94
C GLY A 58 -11.23 -8.57 19.89
N LEU A 59 -10.31 -8.03 20.71
CA LEU A 59 -9.50 -8.83 21.63
C LEU A 59 -10.31 -9.55 22.71
N PRO A 60 -11.36 -8.96 23.33
CA PRO A 60 -12.20 -9.68 24.28
C PRO A 60 -12.87 -10.92 23.66
N ALA A 61 -13.32 -10.81 22.41
CA ALA A 61 -13.91 -11.94 21.69
C ALA A 61 -12.85 -13.02 21.42
N LEU A 62 -11.66 -12.63 20.97
CA LEU A 62 -10.55 -13.56 20.74
C LEU A 62 -10.11 -14.26 22.04
N TRP A 63 -10.07 -13.53 23.16
CA TRP A 63 -9.76 -14.08 24.48
C TRP A 63 -10.82 -15.07 24.97
N LEU A 64 -12.11 -14.79 24.73
CA LEU A 64 -13.18 -15.74 25.04
C LEU A 64 -13.03 -17.04 24.24
N ARG A 65 -12.63 -16.94 22.97
CA ARG A 65 -12.32 -18.12 22.15
C ARG A 65 -11.15 -18.91 22.71
N TRP A 66 -10.05 -18.25 23.10
CA TRP A 66 -8.93 -18.91 23.78
C TRP A 66 -9.39 -19.69 25.02
N ARG A 67 -10.20 -19.05 25.87
CA ARG A 67 -10.71 -19.63 27.13
C ARG A 67 -11.63 -20.82 26.89
N ARG A 68 -12.44 -20.82 25.83
CA ARG A 68 -13.43 -21.87 25.52
C ARG A 68 -12.88 -23.00 24.63
N GLY A 69 -12.02 -22.66 23.67
CA GLY A 69 -11.67 -23.48 22.50
C GLY A 69 -10.28 -24.10 22.51
N SER A 70 -9.50 -23.92 23.58
CA SER A 70 -8.08 -24.28 23.67
C SER A 70 -7.17 -23.39 22.80
N TRP A 71 -5.87 -23.44 23.05
CA TRP A 71 -4.82 -22.74 22.30
C TRP A 71 -4.76 -23.10 20.81
N ARG A 72 -5.54 -24.11 20.38
CA ARG A 72 -5.64 -24.59 19.01
C ARG A 72 -6.72 -23.89 18.19
N ASP A 73 -7.41 -22.91 18.75
CA ASP A 73 -8.38 -22.11 17.99
C ASP A 73 -7.67 -21.42 16.79
N PRO A 74 -8.16 -21.58 15.55
CA PRO A 74 -7.47 -21.05 14.38
C PRO A 74 -7.28 -19.54 14.38
N LEU A 75 -8.25 -18.75 14.88
CA LEU A 75 -8.15 -17.29 14.93
C LEU A 75 -7.10 -16.86 15.95
N VAL A 76 -7.06 -17.55 17.10
CA VAL A 76 -6.02 -17.36 18.10
C VAL A 76 -4.63 -17.65 17.52
N LEU A 77 -4.46 -18.80 16.87
CA LEU A 77 -3.16 -19.20 16.32
C LEU A 77 -2.69 -18.23 15.26
N LEU A 78 -3.59 -17.82 14.36
CA LEU A 78 -3.31 -16.82 13.34
C LEU A 78 -2.87 -15.49 13.98
N PHE A 79 -3.61 -14.98 14.96
CA PHE A 79 -3.25 -13.75 15.66
C PHE A 79 -1.89 -13.83 16.35
N VAL A 80 -1.60 -14.94 17.04
CA VAL A 80 -0.32 -15.12 17.73
C VAL A 80 0.83 -15.20 16.73
N LEU A 81 0.68 -15.96 15.64
CA LEU A 81 1.72 -16.07 14.61
C LEU A 81 1.97 -14.72 13.91
N ASP A 82 0.92 -13.99 13.57
CA ASP A 82 1.05 -12.66 12.97
C ASP A 82 1.74 -11.69 13.93
N CYS A 83 1.35 -11.68 15.21
CA CYS A 83 2.02 -10.89 16.25
C CYS A 83 3.51 -11.25 16.39
N LEU A 84 3.88 -12.54 16.26
CA LEU A 84 5.29 -12.95 16.31
C LEU A 84 6.08 -12.43 15.10
N VAL A 85 5.49 -12.42 13.90
CA VAL A 85 6.12 -11.85 12.70
C VAL A 85 6.28 -10.34 12.84
N VAL A 86 5.26 -9.64 13.33
CA VAL A 86 5.32 -8.20 13.61
C VAL A 86 6.42 -7.91 14.63
N ALA A 87 6.45 -8.65 15.74
CA ALA A 87 7.46 -8.49 16.79
C ALA A 87 8.87 -8.79 16.28
N TYR A 88 9.04 -9.80 15.42
CA TYR A 88 10.31 -10.06 14.76
C TYR A 88 10.75 -8.87 13.90
N GLY A 89 9.87 -8.29 13.09
CA GLY A 89 10.19 -7.10 12.29
C GLY A 89 10.63 -5.91 13.13
N TRP A 90 9.96 -5.68 14.27
CA TRP A 90 10.35 -4.63 15.22
C TRP A 90 11.72 -4.87 15.85
N VAL A 91 11.95 -6.06 16.42
CA VAL A 91 13.18 -6.37 17.17
C VAL A 91 14.40 -6.52 16.25
N SER A 92 14.20 -7.06 15.04
CA SER A 92 15.28 -7.23 14.05
C SER A 92 15.62 -5.95 13.28
N GLY A 93 14.75 -4.93 13.31
CA GLY A 93 14.88 -3.73 12.49
C GLY A 93 14.46 -3.92 11.03
N HIS A 94 13.95 -5.11 10.66
CA HIS A 94 13.42 -5.39 9.33
C HIS A 94 11.94 -5.02 9.24
N TYR A 95 11.65 -3.76 8.96
CA TYR A 95 10.29 -3.24 8.94
C TYR A 95 9.45 -3.72 7.73
N THR A 96 10.05 -4.38 6.74
CA THR A 96 9.35 -5.01 5.61
C THR A 96 8.23 -5.97 6.06
N TYR A 97 8.37 -6.57 7.24
CA TYR A 97 7.33 -7.42 7.83
C TYR A 97 6.10 -6.64 8.32
N GLY A 98 6.14 -5.31 8.34
CA GLY A 98 5.00 -4.44 8.57
C GLY A 98 3.86 -4.67 7.57
N ARG A 99 4.14 -5.30 6.42
CA ARG A 99 3.12 -5.80 5.46
C ARG A 99 2.06 -6.69 6.12
N ILE A 100 2.40 -7.41 7.20
CA ILE A 100 1.48 -8.31 7.90
C ILE A 100 0.60 -7.58 8.92
N LEU A 101 0.89 -6.33 9.28
CA LEU A 101 0.15 -5.58 10.32
C LEU A 101 -1.36 -5.56 10.06
N GLY A 102 -1.77 -5.35 8.80
CA GLY A 102 -3.19 -5.38 8.43
C GLY A 102 -3.82 -6.77 8.63
N LEU A 103 -3.08 -7.84 8.32
CA LEU A 103 -3.54 -9.22 8.54
C LEU A 103 -3.64 -9.56 10.03
N THR A 104 -2.76 -9.02 10.88
CA THR A 104 -2.82 -9.18 12.34
C THR A 104 -4.14 -8.70 12.93
N LEU A 105 -4.85 -7.77 12.28
CA LEU A 105 -6.14 -7.24 12.74
C LEU A 105 -7.32 -8.11 12.35
N VAL A 106 -7.15 -9.01 11.38
CA VAL A 106 -8.22 -9.87 10.85
C VAL A 106 -8.77 -10.82 11.93
N PRO A 107 -7.95 -11.59 12.67
CA PRO A 107 -8.48 -12.50 13.68
C PRO A 107 -9.36 -11.87 14.76
N PRO A 108 -8.99 -10.75 15.41
CA PRO A 108 -9.85 -10.12 16.41
C PRO A 108 -11.17 -9.61 15.80
N GLN A 109 -11.16 -9.08 14.57
CA GLN A 109 -12.38 -8.65 13.87
C GLN A 109 -13.32 -9.83 13.58
N PHE A 110 -12.78 -10.94 13.06
CA PHE A 110 -13.56 -12.15 12.81
C PHE A 110 -14.07 -12.79 14.10
N ALA A 111 -13.25 -12.83 15.16
CA ALA A 111 -13.68 -13.34 16.46
C ALA A 111 -14.87 -12.53 17.01
N LEU A 112 -14.81 -11.20 16.90
CA LEU A 112 -15.89 -10.30 17.28
C LEU A 112 -17.15 -10.56 16.45
N ALA A 113 -17.02 -10.63 15.12
CA ALA A 113 -18.14 -10.89 14.22
C ALA A 113 -18.83 -12.23 14.54
N VAL A 114 -18.06 -13.30 14.79
CA VAL A 114 -18.61 -14.61 15.16
C VAL A 114 -19.34 -14.56 16.51
N GLU A 115 -18.79 -13.88 17.52
CA GLU A 115 -19.48 -13.73 18.80
C GLU A 115 -20.77 -12.93 18.69
N LEU A 116 -20.83 -11.93 17.81
CA LEU A 116 -22.01 -11.10 17.56
C LEU A 116 -23.02 -11.76 16.60
N ALA A 117 -22.61 -12.75 15.81
CA ALA A 117 -23.53 -13.52 14.95
C ALA A 117 -24.32 -14.59 15.73
N ALA A 118 -24.00 -14.82 17.01
CA ALA A 118 -24.66 -15.83 17.82
C ALA A 118 -26.17 -15.59 17.98
N PRO A 119 -27.00 -16.65 18.05
CA PRO A 119 -28.44 -16.54 18.22
C PRO A 119 -28.83 -15.68 19.44
N ARG A 120 -29.91 -14.92 19.29
CA ARG A 120 -30.52 -14.16 20.38
C ARG A 120 -31.46 -15.05 21.22
N PRO A 121 -31.72 -14.72 22.49
CA PRO A 121 -31.29 -13.51 23.21
C PRO A 121 -29.85 -13.56 23.71
N TRP A 122 -29.18 -12.40 23.69
CA TRP A 122 -27.82 -12.28 24.23
C TRP A 122 -27.82 -12.02 25.74
N GLY A 123 -26.88 -12.64 26.46
CA GLY A 123 -26.53 -12.28 27.83
C GLY A 123 -25.85 -10.91 27.93
N ARG A 124 -25.72 -10.37 29.14
CA ARG A 124 -25.21 -9.00 29.42
C ARG A 124 -23.85 -8.73 28.75
N ALA A 125 -22.89 -9.64 28.88
CA ALA A 125 -21.54 -9.48 28.32
C ALA A 125 -21.55 -9.29 26.79
N ARG A 126 -22.34 -10.09 26.06
CA ARG A 126 -22.44 -9.98 24.60
C ARG A 126 -23.19 -8.74 24.16
N ARG A 127 -24.16 -8.24 24.95
CA ARG A 127 -24.79 -6.93 24.70
C ARG A 127 -23.81 -5.78 24.86
N VAL A 128 -22.98 -5.80 25.91
CA VAL A 128 -21.91 -4.80 26.12
C VAL A 128 -20.92 -4.86 24.95
N LEU A 129 -20.48 -6.05 24.56
CA LEU A 129 -19.59 -6.23 23.41
C LEU A 129 -20.20 -5.71 22.11
N GLY A 130 -21.49 -5.99 21.87
CA GLY A 130 -22.20 -5.48 20.70
C GLY A 130 -22.37 -3.97 20.70
N GLY A 131 -22.64 -3.37 21.86
CA GLY A 131 -22.67 -1.92 22.03
C GLY A 131 -21.31 -1.28 21.78
N ALA A 132 -20.24 -1.84 22.34
CA ALA A 132 -18.87 -1.37 22.12
C ALA A 132 -18.46 -1.49 20.65
N ALA A 133 -18.83 -2.59 19.97
CA ALA A 133 -18.58 -2.77 18.54
C ALA A 133 -19.34 -1.75 17.69
N ALA A 134 -20.61 -1.47 18.00
CA ALA A 134 -21.40 -0.45 17.31
C ALA A 134 -20.81 0.95 17.51
N VAL A 135 -20.46 1.32 18.74
CA VAL A 135 -19.78 2.59 19.03
C VAL A 135 -18.45 2.68 18.30
N GLY A 136 -17.64 1.63 18.33
CA GLY A 136 -16.38 1.56 17.61
C GLY A 136 -16.53 1.72 16.09
N ALA A 137 -17.54 1.10 15.49
CA ALA A 137 -17.87 1.28 14.08
C ALA A 137 -18.28 2.71 13.76
N CYS A 138 -19.11 3.35 14.61
CA CYS A 138 -19.48 4.75 14.45
C CYS A 138 -18.26 5.67 14.60
N VAL A 139 -17.40 5.45 15.59
CA VAL A 139 -16.18 6.24 15.79
C VAL A 139 -15.26 6.07 14.58
N GLY A 140 -14.96 4.84 14.16
CA GLY A 140 -14.12 4.58 13.00
C GLY A 140 -14.69 5.19 11.71
N PHE A 141 -16.00 5.13 11.52
CA PHE A 141 -16.65 5.81 10.40
C PHE A 141 -16.43 7.33 10.47
N LEU A 142 -16.73 7.97 11.60
CA LEU A 142 -16.64 9.42 11.74
C LEU A 142 -15.19 9.93 11.65
N THR A 143 -14.23 9.21 12.23
CA THR A 143 -12.83 9.67 12.28
C THR A 143 -12.03 9.31 11.03
N VAL A 144 -12.34 8.19 10.35
CA VAL A 144 -11.54 7.71 9.21
C VAL A 144 -12.24 7.96 7.87
N GLN A 145 -13.56 7.80 7.81
CA GLN A 145 -14.32 7.84 6.55
C GLN A 145 -15.24 9.07 6.44
N GLY A 146 -15.43 9.80 7.55
CA GLY A 146 -16.40 10.89 7.63
C GLY A 146 -16.16 11.97 6.58
N GLY A 147 -14.91 12.40 6.42
CA GLY A 147 -14.57 13.40 5.39
C GLY A 147 -14.67 12.90 3.95
N ALA A 148 -14.71 11.58 3.71
CA ALA A 148 -14.96 11.04 2.38
C ALA A 148 -16.45 11.05 2.00
N VAL A 149 -17.35 11.07 2.99
CA VAL A 149 -18.80 10.98 2.79
C VAL A 149 -19.50 12.32 2.99
N VAL A 150 -19.02 13.15 3.94
CA VAL A 150 -19.60 14.45 4.26
C VAL A 150 -18.91 15.52 3.41
N PRO A 151 -19.63 16.18 2.47
CA PRO A 151 -19.06 17.28 1.70
C PRO A 151 -18.61 18.41 2.62
N ARG A 152 -17.49 19.06 2.28
CA ARG A 152 -16.92 20.18 3.06
C ARG A 152 -17.92 21.30 3.38
N VAL A 153 -18.93 21.54 2.53
CA VAL A 153 -19.98 22.56 2.76
C VAL A 153 -20.94 22.17 3.89
N LEU A 154 -21.08 20.87 4.16
CA LEU A 154 -21.97 20.30 5.17
C LEU A 154 -21.20 19.79 6.40
N ASP A 155 -19.91 20.12 6.51
CA ASP A 155 -19.03 19.66 7.57
C ASP A 155 -18.86 20.74 8.65
N PRO A 156 -19.59 20.65 9.77
CA PRO A 156 -19.55 21.66 10.82
C PRO A 156 -18.33 21.52 11.75
N ILE A 157 -17.61 20.39 11.71
CA ILE A 157 -16.55 20.04 12.67
C ILE A 157 -15.17 19.91 12.04
N GLY A 158 -15.05 20.10 10.72
CA GLY A 158 -13.78 20.12 10.01
C GLY A 158 -13.14 18.73 9.93
N LEU A 159 -13.91 17.72 9.54
CA LEU A 159 -13.42 16.39 9.23
C LEU A 159 -12.31 16.45 8.18
N GLU A 160 -11.29 15.60 8.36
CA GLU A 160 -10.21 15.48 7.40
C GLU A 160 -10.75 14.93 6.07
N GLN A 161 -10.73 15.78 5.04
CA GLN A 161 -11.21 15.43 3.71
C GLN A 161 -10.11 14.66 2.96
N PRO A 162 -10.48 13.65 2.15
CA PRO A 162 -9.53 12.99 1.27
C PRO A 162 -8.73 14.00 0.43
N SER A 163 -7.44 13.72 0.27
CA SER A 163 -6.59 14.54 -0.60
C SER A 163 -7.15 14.57 -2.01
N LEU A 164 -7.45 15.76 -2.53
CA LEU A 164 -7.87 15.93 -3.92
C LEU A 164 -6.65 15.84 -4.82
N TRP A 165 -6.48 14.69 -5.46
CA TRP A 165 -5.40 14.48 -6.43
C TRP A 165 -5.84 14.99 -7.81
N PRO A 166 -4.97 15.70 -8.53
CA PRO A 166 -5.32 16.22 -9.86
C PRO A 166 -5.57 15.07 -10.84
N SER A 167 -6.51 15.29 -11.77
CA SER A 167 -6.75 14.33 -12.84
C SER A 167 -5.71 14.45 -13.94
N TYR A 168 -5.22 13.31 -14.42
CA TYR A 168 -4.32 13.22 -15.58
C TYR A 168 -5.02 12.72 -16.84
N ALA A 169 -6.36 12.74 -16.88
CA ALA A 169 -7.12 12.40 -18.08
C ALA A 169 -6.72 13.27 -19.29
N TRP A 170 -6.30 14.52 -19.03
CA TRP A 170 -5.80 15.41 -20.09
C TRP A 170 -4.49 14.92 -20.72
N VAL A 171 -3.61 14.28 -19.94
CA VAL A 171 -2.38 13.63 -20.44
C VAL A 171 -2.73 12.38 -21.22
N ALA A 172 -3.66 11.57 -20.72
CA ALA A 172 -4.11 10.32 -21.35
C ALA A 172 -4.77 10.50 -22.73
N ARG A 173 -5.20 11.73 -23.07
CA ARG A 173 -5.65 12.07 -24.44
C ARG A 173 -4.51 12.10 -25.47
N HIS A 174 -3.28 12.24 -25.02
CA HIS A 174 -2.09 12.41 -25.86
C HIS A 174 -1.12 11.24 -25.74
N VAL A 175 -0.99 10.68 -24.53
CA VAL A 175 -0.07 9.59 -24.21
C VAL A 175 -0.82 8.26 -24.27
N GLY A 176 -0.37 7.37 -25.16
CA GLY A 176 -0.94 6.04 -25.32
C GLY A 176 -0.65 5.12 -24.14
N LYS A 177 -1.44 4.05 -23.99
CA LYS A 177 -1.16 2.98 -23.03
C LYS A 177 0.20 2.33 -23.32
N GLY A 178 0.98 2.08 -22.28
CA GLY A 178 2.32 1.48 -22.37
C GLY A 178 3.43 2.45 -22.81
N GLU A 179 3.10 3.65 -23.27
CA GLU A 179 4.10 4.67 -23.58
C GLU A 179 4.78 5.18 -22.31
N VAL A 180 6.08 5.46 -22.41
CA VAL A 180 6.92 5.79 -21.25
C VAL A 180 7.01 7.30 -21.07
N VAL A 181 6.71 7.74 -19.85
CA VAL A 181 6.74 9.14 -19.40
C VAL A 181 7.85 9.33 -18.37
N ILE A 182 8.62 10.41 -18.52
CA ILE A 182 9.48 10.96 -17.47
C ILE A 182 8.73 12.09 -16.78
N SER A 183 8.72 12.11 -15.44
CA SER A 183 8.02 13.12 -14.65
C SER A 183 8.85 13.60 -13.46
N ASP A 184 8.73 14.87 -13.09
CA ASP A 184 9.42 15.52 -11.96
C ASP A 184 8.50 15.81 -10.76
N GLY A 185 7.18 15.76 -10.95
CA GLY A 185 6.19 16.08 -9.92
C GLY A 185 5.94 14.97 -8.89
N HIS A 186 5.30 15.34 -7.78
CA HIS A 186 4.88 14.39 -6.74
C HIS A 186 3.67 13.54 -7.15
N PHE A 187 2.64 14.17 -7.73
CA PHE A 187 1.35 13.53 -8.01
C PHE A 187 1.35 12.73 -9.32
N ALA A 188 1.97 13.28 -10.36
CA ALA A 188 2.05 12.69 -11.69
C ALA A 188 2.53 11.23 -11.69
N PRO A 189 3.71 10.88 -11.14
CA PRO A 189 4.17 9.49 -11.15
C PRO A 189 3.34 8.58 -10.23
N ARG A 190 2.53 9.12 -9.31
CA ARG A 190 1.62 8.31 -8.46
C ARG A 190 0.29 8.01 -9.16
N SER A 191 -0.08 8.81 -10.16
CA SER A 191 -1.42 8.78 -10.75
C SER A 191 -1.42 8.31 -12.20
N LEU A 192 -0.40 8.69 -12.98
CA LEU A 192 -0.29 8.38 -14.40
C LEU A 192 -0.42 6.89 -14.73
N PRO A 193 0.19 5.94 -13.98
CA PRO A 193 0.02 4.52 -14.27
C PRO A 193 -1.45 4.06 -14.28
N GLY A 194 -2.31 4.69 -13.46
CA GLY A 194 -3.75 4.42 -13.45
C GLY A 194 -4.48 4.78 -14.76
N TYR A 195 -3.88 5.62 -15.60
CA TYR A 195 -4.39 5.97 -16.94
C TYR A 195 -3.77 5.12 -18.06
N GLY A 196 -2.77 4.27 -17.75
CA GLY A 196 -2.13 3.36 -18.70
C GLY A 196 -0.71 3.71 -19.19
N PRO A 197 -0.19 4.95 -19.12
CA PRO A 197 1.21 5.22 -19.38
C PRO A 197 2.15 4.54 -18.37
N ASN A 198 3.33 4.14 -18.85
CA ASN A 198 4.41 3.62 -18.02
C ASN A 198 5.33 4.76 -17.55
N LEU A 199 6.00 4.55 -16.42
CA LEU A 199 7.02 5.47 -15.93
C LEU A 199 8.40 4.96 -16.32
N ALA A 200 9.28 5.88 -16.72
CA ALA A 200 10.69 5.55 -16.95
C ALA A 200 11.37 5.03 -15.67
N ALA A 201 10.97 5.55 -14.51
CA ALA A 201 11.38 5.07 -13.21
C ALA A 201 10.17 4.94 -12.27
N PRO A 202 9.84 3.72 -11.82
CA PRO A 202 8.83 3.52 -10.78
C PRO A 202 9.24 4.20 -9.46
N ILE A 203 8.27 4.89 -8.86
CA ILE A 203 8.47 5.63 -7.60
C ILE A 203 8.38 4.74 -6.35
N TRP A 204 7.78 3.56 -6.47
CA TRP A 204 7.66 2.58 -5.39
C TRP A 204 8.45 1.33 -5.76
N PRO A 205 9.03 0.61 -4.79
CA PRO A 205 9.55 -0.73 -5.00
C PRO A 205 8.48 -1.60 -5.68
N ASP A 206 8.83 -2.17 -6.83
CA ASP A 206 7.95 -3.03 -7.61
C ASP A 206 8.48 -4.46 -7.49
N PRO A 207 7.67 -5.42 -7.01
CA PRO A 207 8.12 -6.79 -6.88
C PRO A 207 8.55 -7.47 -8.20
N ALA A 208 8.13 -6.92 -9.35
CA ALA A 208 8.54 -7.38 -10.68
C ALA A 208 9.82 -6.69 -11.22
N LEU A 209 10.38 -5.72 -10.48
CA LEU A 209 11.58 -4.99 -10.86
C LEU A 209 12.62 -5.07 -9.74
N ASP A 210 13.82 -5.56 -10.05
CA ASP A 210 14.93 -5.56 -9.10
C ASP A 210 15.16 -4.15 -8.51
N GLU A 211 15.38 -4.06 -7.21
CA GLU A 211 15.46 -2.76 -6.54
C GLU A 211 16.68 -1.95 -7.02
N ARG A 212 17.80 -2.60 -7.34
CA ARG A 212 19.00 -1.92 -7.86
C ARG A 212 18.74 -1.38 -9.27
N GLU A 213 17.97 -2.12 -10.06
CA GLU A 213 17.48 -1.64 -11.36
C GLU A 213 16.62 -0.39 -11.18
N ARG A 214 15.66 -0.41 -10.24
CA ARG A 214 14.78 0.73 -9.95
C ARG A 214 15.56 1.96 -9.49
N GLU A 215 16.50 1.79 -8.56
CA GLU A 215 17.37 2.87 -8.07
C GLU A 215 18.20 3.49 -9.20
N ARG A 216 18.75 2.66 -10.10
CA ARG A 216 19.48 3.14 -11.27
C ARG A 216 18.57 3.94 -12.21
N ARG A 217 17.34 3.47 -12.46
CA ARG A 217 16.36 4.21 -13.28
C ARG A 217 16.03 5.56 -12.64
N LEU A 218 15.86 5.61 -11.33
CA LEU A 218 15.65 6.87 -10.60
C LEU A 218 16.85 7.82 -10.70
N ALA A 219 18.08 7.30 -10.61
CA ALA A 219 19.29 8.08 -10.82
C ALA A 219 19.36 8.66 -12.24
N ASP A 220 19.07 7.84 -13.26
CA ASP A 220 19.05 8.27 -14.65
C ASP A 220 17.95 9.31 -14.92
N VAL A 221 16.75 9.15 -14.34
CA VAL A 221 15.67 10.16 -14.45
C VAL A 221 16.05 11.46 -13.74
N ARG A 222 16.70 11.39 -12.57
CA ARG A 222 17.21 12.59 -11.89
C ARG A 222 18.30 13.29 -12.70
N ALA A 223 19.21 12.53 -13.31
CA ALA A 223 20.19 13.06 -14.23
C ALA A 223 19.48 13.71 -15.42
N TYR A 224 18.57 13.01 -16.11
CA TYR A 224 17.78 13.57 -17.21
C TYR A 224 17.11 14.89 -16.83
N LEU A 225 16.56 15.01 -15.62
CA LEU A 225 15.88 16.21 -15.16
C LEU A 225 16.81 17.30 -14.60
N SER A 226 18.11 17.03 -14.45
CA SER A 226 19.07 18.03 -13.95
C SER A 226 19.13 19.25 -14.88
N PRO A 227 19.22 20.49 -14.36
CA PRO A 227 19.43 21.66 -15.22
C PRO A 227 20.76 21.60 -15.99
N ASP A 228 21.78 20.93 -15.43
CA ASP A 228 23.13 20.87 -16.01
C ASP A 228 23.26 19.79 -17.09
N SER A 229 22.24 18.96 -17.29
CA SER A 229 22.31 17.88 -18.26
C SER A 229 22.25 18.36 -19.69
N THR A 230 23.22 17.89 -20.45
CA THR A 230 23.37 18.11 -21.88
C THR A 230 22.30 17.37 -22.67
N ARG A 231 22.05 17.83 -23.90
CA ARG A 231 21.15 17.14 -24.85
C ARG A 231 21.57 15.69 -25.10
N ALA A 232 22.87 15.41 -25.16
CA ALA A 232 23.39 14.07 -25.39
C ALA A 232 23.04 13.11 -24.25
N GLU A 233 23.21 13.55 -23.00
CA GLU A 233 22.86 12.77 -21.80
C GLU A 233 21.36 12.51 -21.73
N ARG A 234 20.53 13.54 -21.97
CA ARG A 234 19.07 13.41 -22.01
C ARG A 234 18.63 12.43 -23.09
N THR A 235 19.20 12.53 -24.29
CA THR A 235 18.91 11.62 -25.40
C THR A 235 19.28 10.18 -25.07
N ALA A 236 20.41 9.95 -24.40
CA ALA A 236 20.84 8.62 -23.99
C ALA A 236 19.82 7.97 -23.03
N VAL A 237 19.38 8.71 -22.01
CA VAL A 237 18.38 8.22 -21.05
C VAL A 237 17.02 8.00 -21.72
N ALA A 238 16.57 8.94 -22.56
CA ALA A 238 15.30 8.80 -23.28
C ALA A 238 15.27 7.57 -24.19
N ARG A 239 16.37 7.31 -24.92
CA ARG A 239 16.50 6.10 -25.75
C ARG A 239 16.56 4.82 -24.91
N ARG A 240 17.32 4.83 -23.81
CA ARG A 240 17.48 3.67 -22.92
C ARG A 240 16.16 3.17 -22.37
N TYR A 241 15.27 4.09 -22.00
CA TYR A 241 13.97 3.76 -21.39
C TYR A 241 12.80 3.93 -22.35
N HIS A 242 13.08 4.14 -23.64
CA HIS A 242 12.05 4.42 -24.66
C HIS A 242 11.07 5.52 -24.24
N ALA A 243 11.56 6.51 -23.49
CA ALA A 243 10.75 7.64 -23.04
C ALA A 243 10.41 8.53 -24.23
N ARG A 244 9.12 8.75 -24.46
CA ARG A 244 8.61 9.61 -25.54
C ARG A 244 8.01 10.91 -25.02
N TRP A 245 7.76 10.98 -23.71
CA TRP A 245 6.98 12.04 -23.09
C TRP A 245 7.63 12.55 -21.83
N LEU A 246 7.45 13.86 -21.60
CA LEU A 246 7.78 14.57 -20.39
C LEU A 246 6.52 15.15 -19.79
N LEU A 247 6.31 14.92 -18.50
CA LEU A 247 5.32 15.66 -17.72
C LEU A 247 6.04 16.44 -16.63
N LEU A 248 6.07 17.76 -16.79
CA LEU A 248 6.87 18.64 -15.98
C LEU A 248 6.00 19.53 -15.09
N THR A 249 6.44 19.76 -13.85
CA THR A 249 5.84 20.77 -12.98
C THR A 249 6.00 22.17 -13.57
N ARG A 250 5.10 23.09 -13.21
CA ARG A 250 5.05 24.46 -13.75
C ARG A 250 6.35 25.27 -13.62
N TRP A 251 7.24 24.87 -12.71
CA TRP A 251 8.49 25.56 -12.43
C TRP A 251 9.69 25.01 -13.20
N LYS A 252 9.52 23.84 -13.83
CA LYS A 252 10.60 23.18 -14.53
C LYS A 252 10.65 23.65 -15.97
N ARG A 253 11.82 24.11 -16.40
CA ARG A 253 12.05 24.49 -17.80
C ARG A 253 12.01 23.25 -18.68
N VAL A 254 11.24 23.32 -19.77
CA VAL A 254 11.19 22.27 -20.80
C VAL A 254 12.54 22.23 -21.53
N PRO A 255 13.17 21.05 -21.69
CA PRO A 255 14.40 20.92 -22.48
C PRO A 255 14.21 21.40 -23.92
N GLU A 256 15.25 21.96 -24.53
CA GLU A 256 15.16 22.57 -25.87
C GLU A 256 14.78 21.56 -26.96
N GLU A 257 15.14 20.29 -26.75
CA GLU A 257 14.80 19.19 -27.65
C GLU A 257 13.35 18.69 -27.52
N ALA A 258 12.59 19.14 -26.51
CA ALA A 258 11.24 18.69 -26.25
C ALA A 258 10.21 19.73 -26.72
N VAL A 259 9.15 19.25 -27.37
CA VAL A 259 8.07 20.11 -27.90
C VAL A 259 6.88 20.07 -26.98
N VAL A 260 6.45 21.22 -26.47
CA VAL A 260 5.24 21.33 -25.65
C VAL A 260 4.01 20.95 -26.47
N VAL A 261 3.21 20.04 -25.93
CA VAL A 261 1.98 19.54 -26.56
C VAL A 261 0.74 20.07 -25.86
N ALA A 262 0.76 20.11 -24.53
CA ALA A 262 -0.38 20.58 -23.73
C ALA A 262 0.06 21.07 -22.35
N TRP A 263 -0.82 21.79 -21.67
CA TRP A 263 -0.65 22.19 -20.28
C TRP A 263 -1.94 21.97 -19.47
N SER A 264 -1.77 21.71 -18.17
CA SER A 264 -2.86 21.66 -17.22
C SER A 264 -3.27 23.07 -16.80
N ARG A 265 -4.56 23.40 -16.91
CA ARG A 265 -5.11 24.66 -16.38
C ARG A 265 -5.22 24.66 -14.85
N GLU A 266 -5.28 23.48 -14.24
CA GLU A 266 -5.46 23.31 -12.79
C GLU A 266 -4.11 23.36 -12.07
N THR A 267 -3.13 22.61 -12.54
CA THR A 267 -1.83 22.43 -11.88
C THR A 267 -0.72 23.27 -12.50
N GLY A 268 -0.89 23.75 -13.74
CA GLY A 268 0.16 24.41 -14.52
C GLY A 268 1.22 23.45 -15.04
N GLU A 269 1.04 22.13 -14.88
CA GLU A 269 1.96 21.12 -15.40
C GLU A 269 1.98 21.13 -16.93
N VAL A 270 3.13 20.81 -17.51
CA VAL A 270 3.40 20.88 -18.94
C VAL A 270 3.68 19.48 -19.48
N LEU A 271 2.92 19.06 -20.48
CA LEU A 271 3.19 17.85 -21.26
C LEU A 271 4.01 18.23 -22.48
N ALA A 272 5.17 17.62 -22.64
CA ALA A 272 6.03 17.76 -23.80
C ALA A 272 6.38 16.40 -24.42
N ARG A 273 6.61 16.40 -25.72
CA ARG A 273 7.06 15.23 -26.48
C ARG A 273 8.56 15.31 -26.71
N ILE A 274 9.26 14.20 -26.47
CA ILE A 274 10.69 14.05 -26.72
C ILE A 274 10.86 13.69 -28.21
N GLY A 275 11.71 14.44 -28.92
CA GLY A 275 12.03 14.25 -30.34
C GLY A 275 13.01 13.11 -30.62
#